data_AF-A0A165H956-F1
#
_entry.id   AF-A0A165H956-F1
#
_cell.length_a   1.000
_cell.length_b   1.000
_cell.length_c   1.000
_cell.angle_alpha   90.00
_cell.angle_beta   90.00
_cell.angle_gamma   90.00
#
_symmetry.space_group_name_H-M   'P 1'
#
loop_
_entity.id
_entity.type
_entity.pdbx_description
1 polymer ?
#
loop_
_entity_poly.entity_id
_entity_poly.type
_entity_poly.pdbx_seq_one_letter_code
_entity_poly.pdbx_strand_id
1 'polypeptide(L)'
;ISADRPFSPSKTAPSSPSKKGPVQENLEAQALADDLPRVAQFALVAAYLASFNPPKSDIRLFARSAEERRRRQAKTTKGKRAAVAKIPPRLAGPAPFPLDRLLALMGRLMEDFDAPVDDEEEGMVDLHDIAREQAEMDGGRVQTLGLISELATLRLLHRVGSADKALEGPPMFKCGVSYAVALALARNLGIPLADYLWEAN
;
A
#
# COMPACT_ATOMS: atom_id res chain seq x y z
N ILE A 1 14.50 -64.97 -33.07
CA ILE A 1 15.08 -63.90 -32.23
C ILE A 1 14.67 -62.57 -32.85
N SER A 2 13.70 -61.89 -32.25
CA SER A 2 13.56 -60.43 -32.34
C SER A 2 12.59 -60.00 -31.24
N ALA A 3 13.09 -59.24 -30.28
CA ALA A 3 12.36 -58.75 -29.12
C ALA A 3 12.17 -57.24 -29.30
N ASP A 4 10.96 -56.82 -29.64
CA ASP A 4 10.57 -55.42 -29.58
C ASP A 4 10.19 -55.07 -28.13
N ARG A 5 10.90 -54.10 -27.55
CA ARG A 5 10.63 -53.58 -26.20
C ARG A 5 9.65 -52.41 -26.29
N PRO A 6 8.65 -52.28 -25.40
CA PRO A 6 7.76 -51.13 -25.42
C PRO A 6 8.43 -49.86 -24.86
N PHE A 7 8.20 -48.75 -25.55
CA PHE A 7 8.57 -47.38 -25.18
C PHE A 7 7.86 -46.95 -23.88
N SER A 8 8.62 -46.46 -22.89
CA SER A 8 8.08 -45.91 -21.64
C SER A 8 8.10 -44.37 -21.69
N PRO A 9 6.95 -43.67 -21.52
CA PRO A 9 6.94 -42.21 -21.45
C PRO A 9 7.38 -41.74 -20.06
N SER A 10 8.45 -40.95 -20.01
CA SER A 10 8.92 -40.26 -18.81
C SER A 10 7.93 -39.17 -18.39
N LYS A 11 7.23 -39.36 -17.26
CA LYS A 11 6.48 -38.29 -16.59
C LYS A 11 7.46 -37.37 -15.86
N THR A 12 7.83 -36.25 -16.46
CA THR A 12 8.39 -35.12 -15.71
C THR A 12 7.26 -34.43 -14.97
N ALA A 13 7.22 -34.61 -13.64
CA ALA A 13 6.27 -33.90 -12.78
C ALA A 13 6.60 -32.40 -12.72
N PRO A 14 5.61 -31.50 -12.67
CA PRO A 14 5.86 -30.07 -12.47
C PRO A 14 6.43 -29.82 -11.07
N SER A 15 7.55 -29.11 -11.02
CA SER A 15 8.20 -28.67 -9.78
C SER A 15 7.27 -27.79 -8.97
N SER A 16 6.92 -28.23 -7.75
CA SER A 16 6.15 -27.43 -6.79
C SER A 16 6.96 -26.22 -6.31
N PRO A 17 6.34 -25.05 -6.09
CA PRO A 17 7.05 -23.88 -5.58
C PRO A 17 7.48 -24.12 -4.13
N SER A 18 8.79 -24.14 -3.88
CA SER A 18 9.37 -24.25 -2.55
C SER A 18 8.89 -23.09 -1.66
N LYS A 19 8.13 -23.40 -0.60
CA LYS A 19 7.75 -22.41 0.43
C LYS A 19 9.01 -21.89 1.11
N LYS A 20 9.34 -20.61 0.90
CA LYS A 20 10.42 -19.91 1.61
C LYS A 20 10.10 -19.81 3.11
N GLY A 21 11.14 -19.80 3.96
CA GLY A 21 10.98 -19.62 5.40
C GLY A 21 10.65 -18.17 5.79
N PRO A 22 10.00 -17.93 6.95
CA PRO A 22 9.50 -16.62 7.35
C PRO A 22 10.60 -15.56 7.55
N VAL A 23 11.82 -15.97 7.91
CA VAL A 23 12.96 -15.04 8.06
C VAL A 23 13.41 -14.48 6.72
N GLN A 24 13.50 -15.34 5.71
CA GLN A 24 13.89 -14.96 4.35
C GLN A 24 12.87 -14.03 3.72
N GLU A 25 11.58 -14.31 3.90
CA GLU A 25 10.48 -13.46 3.42
C GLU A 25 10.55 -12.05 4.03
N ASN A 26 10.81 -11.93 5.33
CA ASN A 26 10.94 -10.63 5.99
C ASN A 26 12.17 -9.83 5.51
N LEU A 27 13.29 -10.50 5.22
CA LEU A 27 14.48 -9.84 4.69
C LEU A 27 14.26 -9.31 3.27
N GLU A 28 13.66 -10.12 2.41
CA GLU A 28 13.28 -9.71 1.05
C GLU A 28 12.26 -8.56 1.07
N ALA A 29 11.30 -8.60 2.01
CA ALA A 29 10.34 -7.52 2.20
C ALA A 29 11.00 -6.20 2.63
N GLN A 30 12.00 -6.26 3.52
CA GLN A 30 12.73 -5.07 3.95
C GLN A 30 13.59 -4.51 2.82
N ALA A 31 14.31 -5.37 2.08
CA ALA A 31 15.14 -4.92 0.95
C ALA A 31 14.29 -4.18 -0.11
N LEU A 32 13.12 -4.72 -0.46
CA LEU A 32 12.18 -4.05 -1.36
C LEU A 32 11.69 -2.71 -0.80
N ALA A 33 11.43 -2.62 0.51
CA ALA A 33 11.00 -1.38 1.14
C ALA A 33 12.08 -0.30 1.10
N ASP A 34 13.34 -0.68 1.20
CA ASP A 34 14.49 0.25 1.20
C ASP A 34 14.81 0.75 -0.22
N ASP A 35 14.55 -0.06 -1.26
CA ASP A 35 14.77 0.32 -2.66
C ASP A 35 13.69 1.24 -3.24
N LEU A 36 12.54 1.39 -2.56
CA LEU A 36 11.40 2.16 -3.06
C LEU A 36 11.46 3.63 -2.63
N PRO A 37 11.18 4.59 -3.54
CA PRO A 37 11.01 5.99 -3.19
C PRO A 37 9.93 6.17 -2.12
N ARG A 38 10.12 7.13 -1.22
CA ARG A 38 9.24 7.36 -0.06
C ARG A 38 7.76 7.50 -0.44
N VAL A 39 7.45 8.26 -1.51
CA VAL A 39 6.07 8.41 -2.02
C VAL A 39 5.49 7.09 -2.52
N ALA A 40 6.31 6.23 -3.12
CA ALA A 40 5.88 4.88 -3.53
C ALA A 40 5.56 3.99 -2.32
N GLN A 41 6.30 4.14 -1.22
CA GLN A 41 6.00 3.43 0.02
C GLN A 41 4.62 3.85 0.57
N PHE A 42 4.30 5.15 0.59
CA PHE A 42 2.98 5.65 0.98
C PHE A 42 1.87 5.09 0.08
N ALA A 43 2.07 5.12 -1.23
CA ALA A 43 1.11 4.59 -2.20
C ALA A 43 0.82 3.09 -1.95
N LEU A 44 1.85 2.28 -1.68
CA LEU A 44 1.69 0.85 -1.43
C LEU A 44 1.07 0.54 -0.06
N VAL A 45 1.39 1.30 0.99
CA VAL A 45 0.71 1.16 2.29
C VAL A 45 -0.77 1.54 2.16
N ALA A 46 -1.08 2.64 1.47
CA ALA A 46 -2.46 3.03 1.19
C ALA A 46 -3.21 1.98 0.36
N ALA A 47 -2.57 1.42 -0.67
CA ALA A 47 -3.13 0.35 -1.49
C ALA A 47 -3.42 -0.92 -0.67
N TYR A 48 -2.52 -1.29 0.25
CA TYR A 48 -2.73 -2.41 1.15
C TYR A 48 -3.97 -2.18 2.03
N LEU A 49 -4.04 -1.01 2.68
CA LEU A 49 -5.19 -0.64 3.50
C LEU A 49 -6.49 -0.62 2.70
N ALA A 50 -6.47 -0.07 1.48
CA ALA A 50 -7.63 -0.05 0.59
C ALA A 50 -8.10 -1.46 0.21
N SER A 51 -7.20 -2.38 -0.11
CA SER A 51 -7.56 -3.75 -0.49
C SER A 51 -8.06 -4.61 0.67
N PHE A 52 -7.59 -4.36 1.89
CA PHE A 52 -7.84 -5.23 3.04
C PHE A 52 -8.83 -4.66 4.06
N ASN A 53 -9.21 -3.39 3.91
CA ASN A 53 -10.26 -2.75 4.70
C ASN A 53 -11.51 -2.49 3.83
N PRO A 54 -12.72 -2.72 4.36
CA PRO A 54 -13.94 -2.37 3.65
C PRO A 54 -14.06 -0.84 3.52
N PRO A 55 -14.58 -0.28 2.41
CA PRO A 55 -14.67 1.16 2.20
C PRO A 55 -15.38 1.93 3.33
N LYS A 56 -16.42 1.32 3.93
CA LYS A 56 -17.15 1.89 5.07
C LYS A 56 -16.31 2.12 6.33
N SER A 57 -15.14 1.49 6.43
CA SER A 57 -14.25 1.67 7.58
C SER A 57 -13.33 2.88 7.46
N ASP A 58 -13.17 3.44 6.25
CA ASP A 58 -12.22 4.51 5.99
C ASP A 58 -12.51 5.75 6.84
N ILE A 59 -13.77 6.18 6.90
CA ILE A 59 -14.18 7.34 7.73
C ILE A 59 -13.76 7.12 9.19
N ARG A 60 -14.01 5.94 9.77
CA ARG A 60 -13.69 5.69 11.18
C ARG A 60 -12.18 5.65 11.42
N LEU A 61 -11.40 5.11 10.49
CA LEU A 61 -9.97 4.90 10.63
C LEU A 61 -9.15 6.17 10.31
N PHE A 62 -9.62 6.98 9.37
CA PHE A 62 -8.86 8.11 8.82
C PHE A 62 -9.42 9.51 9.15
N ALA A 63 -10.66 9.64 9.66
CA ALA A 63 -11.24 10.96 9.99
C ALA A 63 -10.59 11.68 11.19
N ARG A 64 -9.70 11.02 11.95
CA ARG A 64 -9.02 11.66 13.09
C ARG A 64 -7.86 12.51 12.61
N SER A 65 -7.76 13.75 13.09
CA SER A 65 -6.61 14.62 12.80
C SER A 65 -5.30 14.03 13.32
N ALA A 66 -4.20 14.32 12.62
CA ALA A 66 -2.84 13.97 13.05
C ALA A 66 -2.59 14.40 14.50
N GLU A 67 -3.07 15.60 14.87
CA GLU A 67 -2.95 16.15 16.20
C GLU A 67 -3.73 15.34 17.27
N GLU A 68 -4.96 14.93 17.00
CA GLU A 68 -5.75 14.11 17.93
C GLU A 68 -5.08 12.73 18.14
N ARG A 69 -4.45 12.19 17.10
CA ARG A 69 -3.65 10.95 17.19
C ARG A 69 -2.36 11.15 17.99
N ARG A 70 -1.59 12.21 17.75
CA ARG A 70 -0.38 12.54 18.53
C ARG A 70 -0.70 12.74 20.01
N ARG A 71 -1.79 13.44 20.32
CA ARG A 71 -2.28 13.63 21.71
C ARG A 71 -2.68 12.32 22.40
N ARG A 72 -3.20 11.32 21.66
CA ARG A 72 -3.49 9.98 22.22
C ARG A 72 -2.23 9.14 22.37
N GLN A 73 -1.32 9.15 21.40
CA GLN A 73 -0.04 8.43 21.48
C GLN A 73 0.85 8.93 22.63
N ALA A 74 0.83 10.24 22.90
CA ALA A 74 1.49 10.84 24.07
C ALA A 74 0.84 10.42 25.41
N LYS A 75 -0.44 10.01 25.41
CA LYS A 75 -1.15 9.51 26.59
C LYS A 75 -1.06 7.99 26.77
N THR A 76 -0.80 7.23 25.70
CA THR A 76 -0.69 5.75 25.73
C THR A 76 0.75 5.23 25.86
N THR A 77 1.75 6.10 26.03
CA THR A 77 3.16 5.71 26.19
C THR A 77 3.49 5.04 27.53
N LYS A 78 2.50 4.83 28.42
CA LYS A 78 2.60 3.90 29.55
C LYS A 78 1.84 2.60 29.23
N GLY A 79 2.59 1.59 28.75
CA GLY A 79 2.28 0.21 29.13
C GLY A 79 1.52 -0.68 28.14
N LYS A 80 1.76 -0.58 26.83
CA LYS A 80 1.44 -1.72 25.93
C LYS A 80 2.69 -2.17 25.21
N ARG A 81 3.31 -3.24 25.72
CA ARG A 81 4.23 -4.07 24.94
C ARG A 81 3.53 -4.40 23.63
N ALA A 82 4.21 -4.17 22.50
CA ALA A 82 3.75 -4.58 21.18
C ALA A 82 3.44 -6.08 21.22
N ALA A 83 2.18 -6.42 21.46
CA ALA A 83 1.69 -7.75 21.22
C ALA A 83 1.94 -7.97 19.73
N VAL A 84 2.75 -8.97 19.40
CA VAL A 84 2.94 -9.47 18.03
C VAL A 84 1.55 -9.50 17.41
N ALA A 85 1.29 -8.56 16.49
CA ALA A 85 -0.03 -8.40 15.90
C ALA A 85 -0.37 -9.75 15.29
N LYS A 86 -1.30 -10.47 15.92
CA LYS A 86 -1.80 -11.74 15.38
C LYS A 86 -2.40 -11.36 14.05
N ILE A 87 -1.69 -11.65 12.96
CA ILE A 87 -2.14 -11.41 11.60
C ILE A 87 -3.51 -12.08 11.50
N PRO A 88 -4.62 -11.34 11.40
CA PRO A 88 -5.91 -11.97 11.19
C PRO A 88 -5.77 -12.74 9.88
N PRO A 89 -6.13 -14.03 9.83
CA PRO A 89 -6.14 -14.76 8.57
C PRO A 89 -7.23 -14.13 7.70
N ARG A 90 -6.82 -13.17 6.86
CA ARG A 90 -7.68 -12.54 5.86
C ARG A 90 -7.92 -13.59 4.78
N LEU A 91 -8.89 -14.46 5.04
CA LEU A 91 -9.32 -15.53 4.14
C LEU A 91 -9.83 -14.97 2.80
N ALA A 92 -10.27 -13.71 2.79
CA ALA A 92 -10.52 -12.94 1.59
C ALA A 92 -9.21 -12.31 1.09
N GLY A 93 -8.82 -12.65 -0.14
CA GLY A 93 -7.69 -12.00 -0.81
C GLY A 93 -7.90 -10.49 -1.04
N PRO A 94 -6.90 -9.78 -1.60
CA PRO A 94 -6.97 -8.33 -1.81
C PRO A 94 -8.20 -7.92 -2.62
N ALA A 95 -9.08 -7.10 -2.05
CA ALA A 95 -10.25 -6.59 -2.75
C ALA A 95 -9.85 -5.45 -3.71
N PRO A 96 -10.54 -5.31 -4.86
CA PRO A 96 -10.34 -4.17 -5.75
C PRO A 96 -10.90 -2.88 -5.13
N PHE A 97 -10.28 -1.75 -5.45
CA PHE A 97 -10.66 -0.41 -5.01
C PHE A 97 -10.45 0.62 -6.14
N PRO A 98 -11.20 1.74 -6.15
CA PRO A 98 -11.02 2.79 -7.14
C PRO A 98 -9.79 3.65 -6.85
N LEU A 99 -9.20 4.24 -7.89
CA LEU A 99 -8.07 5.17 -7.78
C LEU A 99 -8.32 6.32 -6.79
N ASP A 100 -9.51 6.90 -6.78
CA ASP A 100 -9.82 8.03 -5.90
C ASP A 100 -9.66 7.66 -4.42
N ARG A 101 -10.06 6.43 -4.05
CA ARG A 101 -9.86 5.92 -2.70
C ARG A 101 -8.38 5.77 -2.36
N LEU A 102 -7.56 5.29 -3.30
CA LEU A 102 -6.11 5.21 -3.12
C LEU A 102 -5.51 6.58 -2.86
N LEU A 103 -5.84 7.56 -3.71
CA LEU A 103 -5.34 8.93 -3.58
C LEU A 103 -5.77 9.57 -2.26
N ALA A 104 -7.02 9.38 -1.84
CA ALA A 104 -7.53 9.91 -0.57
C ALA A 104 -6.80 9.31 0.64
N LEU A 105 -6.63 7.99 0.68
CA LEU A 105 -5.92 7.32 1.78
C LEU A 105 -4.43 7.67 1.79
N MET A 106 -3.81 7.74 0.62
CA MET A 106 -2.39 8.12 0.47
C MET A 106 -2.16 9.55 0.94
N GLY A 107 -2.97 10.51 0.46
CA GLY A 107 -2.88 11.91 0.87
C GLY A 107 -3.04 12.07 2.39
N ARG A 108 -3.98 11.33 2.99
CA ARG A 108 -4.17 11.34 4.44
C ARG A 108 -2.95 10.82 5.20
N LEU A 109 -2.34 9.72 4.74
CA LEU A 109 -1.12 9.20 5.36
C LEU A 109 0.06 10.16 5.21
N MET A 110 0.20 10.82 4.06
CA MET A 110 1.26 11.81 3.86
C MET A 110 1.08 13.03 4.78
N GLU A 111 -0.14 13.54 4.92
CA GLU A 111 -0.46 14.62 5.88
C GLU A 111 -0.09 14.24 7.32
N ASP A 112 -0.31 13.00 7.72
CA ASP A 112 -0.07 12.56 9.10
C ASP A 112 1.39 12.21 9.41
N PHE A 113 2.16 11.76 8.41
CA PHE A 113 3.48 11.14 8.61
C PHE A 113 4.60 11.75 7.76
N ASP A 114 4.27 12.69 6.87
CA ASP A 114 5.20 13.37 5.96
C ASP A 114 5.10 14.89 6.01
N ALA A 115 4.10 15.46 6.72
CA ALA A 115 3.98 16.89 6.86
C ALA A 115 5.19 17.47 7.63
N PRO A 116 5.81 18.55 7.12
CA PRO A 116 6.79 19.30 7.88
C PRO A 116 6.12 19.83 9.16
N VAL A 117 6.86 19.88 10.25
CA VAL A 117 6.40 20.57 11.45
C VAL A 117 6.46 22.04 11.12
N ASP A 118 5.32 22.67 10.85
CA ASP A 118 5.27 24.09 10.53
C ASP A 118 5.82 24.90 11.71
N ASP A 119 7.00 25.51 11.52
CA ASP A 119 7.29 26.78 12.16
C ASP A 119 6.41 27.81 11.44
N GLU A 120 5.50 28.42 12.19
CA GLU A 120 4.42 29.29 11.73
C GLU A 120 4.90 30.41 10.79
N GLU A 121 4.54 30.39 9.50
CA GLU A 121 4.42 31.59 8.68
C GLU A 121 3.20 31.47 7.73
N GLU A 122 2.02 31.82 8.24
CA GLU A 122 0.85 32.11 7.40
C GLU A 122 1.05 33.45 6.69
N GLY A 123 1.67 33.41 5.50
CA GLY A 123 1.81 34.54 4.58
C GLY A 123 0.71 34.54 3.52
N MET A 124 0.11 35.72 3.29
CA MET A 124 -0.96 36.00 2.33
C MET A 124 -0.67 35.42 0.91
N VAL A 125 -1.59 34.63 0.35
CA VAL A 125 -1.46 34.06 -1.01
C VAL A 125 -1.78 35.09 -2.10
N ASP A 126 -0.83 35.38 -3.00
CA ASP A 126 -1.01 36.26 -4.16
C ASP A 126 -1.78 35.54 -5.28
N LEU A 127 -2.58 36.26 -6.07
CA LEU A 127 -3.37 35.71 -7.18
C LEU A 127 -2.47 35.10 -8.29
N HIS A 128 -1.23 35.59 -8.42
CA HIS A 128 -0.20 35.01 -9.29
C HIS A 128 0.40 33.71 -8.71
N ASP A 129 0.41 33.55 -7.39
CA ASP A 129 0.81 32.32 -6.72
C ASP A 129 -0.23 31.22 -6.96
N ILE A 130 -1.52 31.53 -7.01
CA ILE A 130 -2.57 30.52 -7.27
C ILE A 130 -2.38 29.79 -8.61
N ALA A 131 -2.01 30.50 -9.69
CA ALA A 131 -1.80 29.86 -11.00
C ALA A 131 -0.51 29.01 -11.03
N ARG A 132 0.52 29.43 -10.30
CA ARG A 132 1.76 28.69 -10.12
C ARG A 132 1.56 27.47 -9.22
N GLU A 133 0.83 27.64 -8.13
CA GLU A 133 0.40 26.62 -7.18
C GLU A 133 -0.50 25.59 -7.88
N GLN A 134 -1.41 26.02 -8.76
CA GLN A 134 -2.23 25.13 -9.59
C GLN A 134 -1.36 24.32 -10.56
N ALA A 135 -0.35 24.94 -11.19
CA ALA A 135 0.57 24.24 -12.10
C ALA A 135 1.52 23.27 -11.35
N GLU A 136 1.99 23.65 -10.16
CA GLU A 136 2.79 22.80 -9.27
C GLU A 136 1.94 21.65 -8.70
N MET A 137 0.68 21.91 -8.34
CA MET A 137 -0.32 20.92 -7.93
C MET A 137 -0.64 19.95 -9.07
N ASP A 138 -0.87 20.44 -10.29
CA ASP A 138 -1.09 19.62 -11.48
C ASP A 138 0.15 18.79 -11.82
N GLY A 139 1.36 19.36 -11.67
CA GLY A 139 2.62 18.64 -11.78
C GLY A 139 2.75 17.50 -10.78
N GLY A 140 2.42 17.75 -9.51
CA GLY A 140 2.40 16.74 -8.45
C GLY A 140 1.38 15.63 -8.68
N ARG A 141 0.21 15.97 -9.23
CA ARG A 141 -0.82 15.00 -9.61
C ARG A 141 -0.35 14.10 -10.76
N VAL A 142 0.21 14.68 -11.82
CA VAL A 142 0.73 13.91 -12.96
C VAL A 142 1.85 12.97 -12.50
N GLN A 143 2.76 13.45 -11.67
CA GLN A 143 3.85 12.64 -11.12
C GLN A 143 3.34 11.48 -10.26
N THR A 144 2.33 11.75 -9.41
CA THR A 144 1.68 10.72 -8.60
C THR A 144 1.02 9.63 -9.45
N LEU A 145 0.30 10.02 -10.51
CA LEU A 145 -0.34 9.06 -11.42
C LEU A 145 0.68 8.26 -12.25
N GLY A 146 1.80 8.88 -12.64
CA GLY A 146 2.93 8.20 -13.26
C GLY A 146 3.52 7.14 -12.33
N LEU A 147 3.74 7.49 -11.06
CA LEU A 147 4.23 6.57 -10.02
C LEU A 147 3.27 5.38 -9.81
N ILE A 148 1.96 5.62 -9.76
CA ILE A 148 0.97 4.53 -9.65
C ILE A 148 1.02 3.60 -10.87
N SER A 149 1.24 4.14 -12.06
CA SER A 149 1.39 3.36 -13.30
C SER A 149 2.68 2.53 -13.31
N GLU A 150 3.77 3.08 -12.79
CA GLU A 150 5.03 2.37 -12.60
C GLU A 150 4.88 1.21 -11.60
N LEU A 151 4.26 1.44 -10.45
CA LEU A 151 3.97 0.40 -9.46
C LEU A 151 3.11 -0.74 -10.04
N ALA A 152 2.19 -0.41 -10.95
CA ALA A 152 1.41 -1.41 -11.68
C ALA A 152 2.28 -2.25 -12.63
N THR A 153 3.22 -1.60 -13.32
CA THR A 153 4.20 -2.27 -14.20
C THR A 153 5.11 -3.20 -13.40
N LEU A 154 5.54 -2.78 -12.21
CA LEU A 154 6.34 -3.57 -11.27
C LEU A 154 5.54 -4.68 -10.55
N ARG A 155 4.23 -4.80 -10.82
CA ARG A 155 3.31 -5.75 -10.17
C ARG A 155 3.19 -5.60 -8.65
N LEU A 156 3.59 -4.45 -8.12
CA LEU A 156 3.34 -4.08 -6.72
C LEU A 156 1.90 -3.60 -6.53
N LEU A 157 1.29 -3.12 -7.61
CA LEU A 157 -0.13 -2.88 -7.76
C LEU A 157 -0.67 -3.66 -8.97
N HIS A 158 -1.95 -4.00 -8.99
CA HIS A 158 -2.58 -4.62 -10.15
C HIS A 158 -3.78 -3.80 -10.59
N ARG A 159 -3.78 -3.34 -11.85
CA ARG A 159 -4.96 -2.76 -12.48
C ARG A 159 -6.00 -3.84 -12.73
N VAL A 160 -7.24 -3.57 -12.34
CA VAL A 160 -8.37 -4.49 -12.45
C VAL A 160 -9.31 -3.98 -13.55
N GLY A 161 -9.62 -4.84 -14.52
CA GLY A 161 -10.46 -4.51 -15.67
C GLY A 161 -9.83 -4.95 -16.98
N SER A 162 -10.65 -5.06 -18.03
CA SER A 162 -10.14 -5.32 -19.39
C SER A 162 -9.46 -4.07 -19.93
N ALA A 163 -8.36 -4.23 -20.68
CA ALA A 163 -7.72 -3.12 -21.39
C ALA A 163 -8.69 -2.40 -22.33
N ASP A 164 -9.65 -3.13 -22.90
CA ASP A 164 -10.70 -2.62 -23.78
C ASP A 164 -11.72 -1.72 -23.06
N LYS A 165 -11.91 -1.93 -21.75
CA LYS A 165 -12.79 -1.12 -20.89
C LYS A 165 -12.01 -0.15 -20.01
N ALA A 166 -10.74 0.09 -20.34
CA ALA A 166 -9.87 0.95 -19.55
C ALA A 166 -10.37 2.39 -19.42
N LEU A 167 -11.22 2.83 -20.36
CA LEU A 167 -11.84 4.15 -20.43
C LEU A 167 -13.26 4.18 -19.84
N GLU A 168 -13.87 3.02 -19.56
CA GLU A 168 -15.19 2.93 -18.93
C GLU A 168 -15.06 2.95 -17.40
N GLY A 169 -15.27 4.13 -16.82
CA GLY A 169 -15.29 4.33 -15.38
C GLY A 169 -13.92 4.56 -14.74
N PRO A 170 -13.89 4.87 -13.43
CA PRO A 170 -12.65 5.14 -12.72
C PRO A 170 -11.78 3.87 -12.70
N PRO A 171 -10.45 4.00 -12.90
CA PRO A 171 -9.57 2.86 -12.91
C PRO A 171 -9.57 2.16 -11.54
N MET A 172 -9.76 0.85 -11.57
CA MET A 172 -9.77 0.00 -10.38
C MET A 172 -8.41 -0.67 -10.21
N PHE A 173 -7.99 -0.83 -8.96
CA PHE A 173 -6.73 -1.43 -8.58
C PHE A 173 -6.91 -2.42 -7.44
N LYS A 174 -5.97 -3.36 -7.30
CA LYS A 174 -5.83 -4.21 -6.11
C LYS A 174 -4.37 -4.24 -5.68
N CYS A 175 -4.12 -4.38 -4.39
CA CYS A 175 -2.79 -4.50 -3.81
C CYS A 175 -2.08 -5.77 -4.34
N GLY A 176 -0.82 -5.62 -4.77
CA GLY A 176 0.05 -6.73 -5.19
C GLY A 176 1.07 -7.16 -4.12
N VAL A 177 1.21 -6.39 -3.04
CA VAL A 177 2.21 -6.67 -1.99
C VAL A 177 1.65 -7.54 -0.85
N SER A 178 2.55 -8.32 -0.22
CA SER A 178 2.24 -9.13 0.94
C SER A 178 2.15 -8.30 2.22
N TYR A 179 1.65 -8.89 3.30
CA TYR A 179 1.64 -8.24 4.62
C TYR A 179 3.06 -7.91 5.12
N ALA A 180 4.03 -8.79 4.88
CA ALA A 180 5.42 -8.56 5.31
C ALA A 180 6.00 -7.30 4.63
N VAL A 181 5.76 -7.14 3.33
CA VAL A 181 6.16 -5.94 2.57
C VAL A 181 5.41 -4.71 3.08
N ALA A 182 4.09 -4.78 3.23
CA ALA A 182 3.30 -3.65 3.74
C ALA A 182 3.75 -3.21 5.14
N LEU A 183 4.12 -4.16 6.00
CA LEU A 183 4.63 -3.88 7.34
C LEU A 183 6.03 -3.25 7.29
N ALA A 184 6.94 -3.72 6.42
CA ALA A 184 8.26 -3.13 6.24
C ALA A 184 8.15 -1.66 5.76
N LEU A 185 7.31 -1.41 4.74
CA LEU A 185 7.02 -0.06 4.25
C LEU A 185 6.45 0.84 5.35
N ALA A 186 5.45 0.36 6.08
CA ALA A 186 4.84 1.12 7.17
C ALA A 186 5.85 1.46 8.28
N ARG A 187 6.78 0.56 8.59
CA ARG A 187 7.85 0.80 9.57
C ARG A 187 8.82 1.89 9.11
N ASN A 188 9.22 1.89 7.84
CA ASN A 188 10.08 2.93 7.25
C ASN A 188 9.42 4.32 7.32
N LEU A 189 8.08 4.36 7.22
CA LEU A 189 7.28 5.58 7.29
C LEU A 189 6.83 5.97 8.72
N GLY A 190 7.14 5.16 9.74
CA GLY A 190 6.66 5.40 11.11
C GLY A 190 5.15 5.20 11.31
N ILE A 191 4.48 4.50 10.39
CA ILE A 191 3.03 4.24 10.42
C ILE A 191 2.76 3.00 11.27
N PRO A 192 1.94 3.09 12.34
CA PRO A 192 1.50 1.92 13.10
C PRO A 192 0.43 1.14 12.32
N LEU A 193 0.85 0.31 11.34
CA LEU A 193 -0.05 -0.35 10.38
C LEU A 193 -1.24 -1.07 11.04
N ALA A 194 -1.04 -1.70 12.19
CA ALA A 194 -2.08 -2.41 12.92
C ALA A 194 -3.27 -1.51 13.32
N ASP A 195 -3.03 -0.25 13.64
CA ASP A 195 -4.07 0.70 14.06
C ASP A 195 -4.99 1.10 12.89
N TYR A 196 -4.52 0.92 11.66
CA TYR A 196 -5.26 1.23 10.44
C TYR A 196 -5.93 0.00 9.82
N LEU A 197 -5.73 -1.19 10.35
CA LEU A 197 -6.35 -2.40 9.81
C LEU A 197 -7.71 -2.62 10.47
N TRP A 198 -8.72 -2.82 9.64
CA TRP A 198 -10.07 -3.07 10.13
C TRP A 198 -10.18 -4.46 10.77
N GLU A 199 -10.67 -4.48 12.01
CA GLU A 199 -11.13 -5.69 12.70
C GLU A 199 -12.66 -5.66 12.78
N ALA A 200 -13.31 -6.75 12.37
CA ALA A 200 -14.73 -6.96 12.58
C ALA A 200 -14.95 -7.26 14.06
N ASN A 201 -15.55 -6.32 14.79
CA ASN A 201 -15.96 -6.51 16.18
C ASN A 201 -17.27 -7.28 16.26
#